data_AF-A0A376KL48-F1
#
_entry.id   AF-A0A376KL48-F1
#
_cell.length_a   1.000
_cell.length_b   1.000
_cell.length_c   1.000
_cell.angle_alpha   90.00
_cell.angle_beta   90.00
_cell.angle_gamma   90.00
#
_symmetry.space_group_name_H-M   'P 1'
#
loop_
_entity.id
_entity.type
_entity.pdbx_description
1 polymer ?
#
loop_
_entity_poly.entity_id
_entity_poly.type
_entity_poly.pdbx_seq_one_letter_code
_entity_poly.pdbx_strand_id
1 'polypeptide(L)'
;MGYRSIDTAAAYKNEEGVGKALKNASVNREELFITTKLWNDDHKRPREALLDSLKKLQLDYIDLYLMHWPVPAIDHYVEAWKGMIELQKRGINQKHRRVQLPDPSPATPD
;
A
#
# COMPACT_ATOMS: atom_id res chain seq x y z
N MET A 1 11.46 1.41 20.13
CA MET A 1 10.11 1.22 19.54
C MET A 1 10.25 0.44 18.22
N GLY A 2 9.27 -0.41 17.87
CA GLY A 2 9.41 -1.43 16.81
C GLY A 2 8.23 -1.55 15.82
N TYR A 3 7.50 -0.45 15.57
CA TYR A 3 6.38 -0.46 14.61
C TYR A 3 6.85 -0.90 13.22
N ARG A 4 5.99 -1.66 12.54
CA ARG A 4 6.19 -2.12 11.17
C ARG A 4 5.02 -1.79 10.25
N SER A 5 3.93 -1.24 10.78
CA SER A 5 2.79 -0.79 9.98
C SER A 5 2.66 0.72 10.08
N ILE A 6 2.58 1.40 8.94
CA ILE A 6 2.42 2.85 8.84
C ILE A 6 1.20 3.13 7.95
N ASP A 7 0.23 3.85 8.49
CA ASP A 7 -0.97 4.28 7.77
C ASP A 7 -0.92 5.79 7.49
N THR A 8 -1.18 6.18 6.26
CA THR A 8 -1.35 7.57 5.83
C THR A 8 -2.49 7.67 4.79
N ALA A 9 -2.69 8.84 4.19
CA ALA A 9 -3.63 9.08 3.09
C ALA A 9 -3.18 10.29 2.27
N ALA A 10 -3.45 10.29 0.96
CA ALA A 10 -3.21 11.45 0.10
C ALA A 10 -3.87 12.74 0.64
N ALA A 11 -5.07 12.60 1.22
CA ALA A 11 -5.83 13.69 1.83
C ALA A 11 -5.10 14.38 3.01
N TYR A 12 -4.19 13.69 3.69
CA TYR A 12 -3.45 14.23 4.82
C TYR A 12 -2.31 15.17 4.40
N LYS A 13 -1.96 15.20 3.10
CA LYS A 13 -0.93 16.07 2.53
C LYS A 13 0.44 15.94 3.19
N ASN A 14 0.75 14.76 3.76
CA ASN A 14 2.00 14.50 4.47
C ASN A 14 2.79 13.29 3.94
N GLU A 15 2.36 12.69 2.82
CA GLU A 15 3.01 11.52 2.22
C GLU A 15 4.49 11.78 1.87
N GLU A 16 4.87 13.00 1.49
CA GLU A 16 6.29 13.35 1.28
C GLU A 16 7.11 13.27 2.57
N GLY A 17 6.53 13.69 3.70
CA GLY A 17 7.16 13.58 5.01
C GLY A 17 7.30 12.12 5.45
N VAL A 18 6.25 11.32 5.22
CA VAL A 18 6.27 9.88 5.45
C VAL A 18 7.36 9.22 4.59
N GLY A 19 7.43 9.53 3.29
CA GLY A 19 8.44 8.98 2.39
C GLY A 19 9.88 9.31 2.81
N LYS A 20 10.13 10.54 3.25
CA LYS A 20 11.43 10.92 3.83
C LYS A 20 11.75 10.12 5.09
N ALA A 21 10.78 9.90 5.97
CA ALA A 21 10.96 9.10 7.18
C ALA A 21 11.24 7.62 6.86
N LEU A 22 10.54 7.04 5.87
CA LEU A 22 10.76 5.68 5.40
C LEU A 22 12.17 5.51 4.83
N LYS A 23 12.64 6.46 4.01
CA LYS A 23 13.99 6.44 3.43
C LYS A 23 15.09 6.56 4.47
N ASN A 24 14.84 7.29 5.55
CA ASN A 24 15.80 7.47 6.64
C ASN A 24 15.73 6.34 7.68
N ALA A 25 14.74 5.44 7.61
CA ALA A 25 14.61 4.32 8.52
C ALA A 25 15.68 3.26 8.20
N SER A 26 16.25 2.66 9.24
CA SER A 26 17.19 1.53 9.10
C SER A 26 16.48 0.18 8.89
N VAL A 27 15.16 0.18 8.70
CA VAL A 27 14.33 -1.02 8.53
C VAL A 27 14.11 -1.24 7.04
N ASN A 28 14.34 -2.47 6.57
CA ASN A 28 14.17 -2.79 5.16
C ASN A 28 12.71 -2.58 4.71
N ARG A 29 12.52 -2.10 3.48
CA ARG A 29 11.18 -1.79 2.94
C ARG A 29 10.24 -3.00 3.00
N GLU A 30 10.76 -4.19 2.76
CA GLU A 30 10.02 -5.45 2.79
C GLU A 30 9.55 -5.85 4.19
N GLU A 31 10.16 -5.31 5.25
CA GLU A 31 9.73 -5.51 6.65
C GLU A 31 8.59 -4.59 7.05
N LEU A 32 8.38 -3.50 6.30
CA LEU A 32 7.34 -2.51 6.53
C LEU A 32 6.07 -2.83 5.77
N PHE A 33 4.94 -2.48 6.37
CA PHE A 33 3.60 -2.54 5.80
C PHE A 33 3.06 -1.11 5.72
N ILE A 34 2.96 -0.59 4.50
CA ILE A 34 2.57 0.80 4.25
C ILE A 34 1.16 0.83 3.65
N THR A 35 0.28 1.61 4.29
CA THR A 35 -1.08 1.86 3.84
C THR A 35 -1.24 3.32 3.40
N THR A 36 -1.83 3.55 2.23
CA THR A 36 -2.36 4.87 1.85
C THR A 36 -3.75 4.74 1.23
N LYS A 37 -4.41 5.87 0.94
CA LYS A 37 -5.84 5.91 0.59
C LYS A 37 -6.09 6.79 -0.63
N LEU A 38 -6.92 6.28 -1.55
CA LEU A 38 -7.51 7.02 -2.67
C LEU A 38 -8.47 8.08 -2.15
N TRP A 39 -8.23 9.35 -2.50
CA TRP A 39 -9.12 10.44 -2.12
C TRP A 39 -10.39 10.48 -2.99
N ASN A 40 -11.43 11.08 -2.42
CA ASN A 40 -12.78 11.16 -2.98
C ASN A 40 -12.82 11.70 -4.41
N ASP A 41 -12.10 12.78 -4.68
CA ASP A 41 -12.10 13.46 -5.98
C ASP A 41 -11.37 12.68 -7.08
N ASP A 42 -10.65 11.62 -6.68
CA ASP A 42 -9.83 10.81 -7.57
C ASP A 42 -10.47 9.47 -7.96
N HIS A 43 -11.72 9.23 -7.59
CA HIS A 43 -12.44 7.97 -7.88
C HIS A 43 -12.44 7.59 -9.38
N LYS A 44 -12.42 8.57 -10.28
CA LYS A 44 -12.35 8.34 -11.74
C LYS A 44 -10.94 8.10 -12.27
N ARG A 45 -9.91 8.35 -11.47
CA ARG A 45 -8.50 8.28 -11.85
C ARG A 45 -7.62 7.57 -10.79
N PRO A 46 -8.01 6.39 -10.30
CA PRO A 46 -7.31 5.71 -9.20
C PRO A 46 -5.85 5.38 -9.53
N ARG A 47 -5.52 5.16 -10.81
CA ARG A 47 -4.15 4.91 -11.24
C ARG A 47 -3.24 6.12 -11.06
N GLU A 48 -3.69 7.29 -11.50
CA GLU A 48 -2.91 8.53 -11.40
C GLU A 48 -2.69 8.89 -9.93
N ALA A 49 -3.75 8.77 -9.12
CA ALA A 49 -3.68 9.04 -7.69
C ALA A 49 -2.71 8.09 -6.96
N LEU A 50 -2.75 6.79 -7.26
CA LEU A 50 -1.80 5.85 -6.68
C LEU A 50 -0.35 6.16 -7.09
N LEU A 51 -0.09 6.47 -8.37
CA LEU A 51 1.25 6.81 -8.83
C LEU A 51 1.79 8.08 -8.16
N ASP A 52 0.92 9.07 -7.93
CA ASP A 52 1.28 10.28 -7.19
C ASP A 52 1.61 9.98 -5.72
N SER A 53 0.79 9.17 -5.04
CA SER A 53 1.09 8.69 -3.68
C SER A 53 2.41 7.92 -3.61
N LEU A 54 2.67 7.00 -4.54
CA LEU A 54 3.92 6.23 -4.62
C LEU A 54 5.14 7.14 -4.82
N LYS A 55 5.02 8.15 -5.69
CA LYS A 55 6.06 9.16 -5.90
C LYS A 55 6.36 9.94 -4.62
N LYS A 56 5.33 10.42 -3.92
CA LYS A 56 5.49 11.17 -2.65
C LYS A 56 6.09 10.30 -1.54
N LEU A 57 5.62 9.05 -1.43
CA LEU A 57 6.13 8.07 -0.48
C LEU A 57 7.51 7.52 -0.84
N GLN A 58 7.99 7.78 -2.07
CA GLN A 58 9.24 7.23 -2.61
C GLN A 58 9.25 5.69 -2.59
N LEU A 59 8.16 5.07 -3.04
CA LEU A 59 7.97 3.62 -3.07
C LEU A 59 7.64 3.13 -4.48
N ASP A 60 8.04 1.91 -4.81
CA ASP A 60 7.66 1.24 -6.07
C ASP A 60 6.31 0.53 -5.97
N TYR A 61 5.88 0.20 -4.74
CA TYR A 61 4.62 -0.48 -4.45
C TYR A 61 4.07 -0.08 -3.07
N ILE A 62 2.76 -0.22 -2.90
CA ILE A 62 2.05 -0.06 -1.61
C ILE A 62 1.59 -1.45 -1.12
N ASP A 63 1.56 -1.66 0.19
CA ASP A 63 1.12 -2.94 0.77
C ASP A 63 -0.41 -3.02 0.85
N LEU A 64 -1.05 -1.87 1.14
CA LEU A 64 -2.50 -1.75 1.18
C LEU A 64 -2.94 -0.39 0.61
N TYR A 65 -3.87 -0.43 -0.35
CA TYR A 65 -4.49 0.76 -0.92
C TYR A 65 -5.99 0.72 -0.66
N LEU A 66 -6.49 1.71 0.07
CA LEU A 66 -7.90 1.79 0.48
C LEU A 66 -8.63 2.90 -0.28
N MET A 67 -9.93 2.74 -0.49
CA MET A 67 -10.79 3.87 -0.79
C MET A 67 -11.02 4.65 0.51
N HIS A 68 -10.78 5.96 0.52
CA HIS A 68 -10.93 6.73 1.76
C HIS A 68 -12.40 6.81 2.19
N TRP A 69 -13.29 7.12 1.25
CA TRP A 69 -14.75 7.12 1.46
C TRP A 69 -15.49 6.73 0.18
N PRO A 70 -16.66 6.08 0.25
CA PRO A 70 -17.43 5.71 -0.95
C PRO A 70 -18.12 6.89 -1.64
N VAL A 71 -18.45 7.97 -0.90
CA VAL A 71 -19.13 9.16 -1.43
C VAL A 71 -20.35 8.81 -2.31
N PRO A 72 -21.39 8.14 -1.76
CA PRO A 72 -22.49 7.57 -2.55
C PRO A 72 -23.27 8.63 -3.36
N ALA A 73 -23.30 9.89 -2.92
CA ALA A 73 -23.93 10.97 -3.66
C ALA A 73 -23.29 11.27 -5.04
N ILE A 74 -22.04 10.84 -5.23
CA ILE A 74 -21.27 11.01 -6.48
C ILE A 74 -21.23 9.69 -7.29
N ASP A 75 -21.54 8.55 -6.66
CA ASP A 75 -21.69 7.22 -7.28
C ASP A 75 -20.54 6.70 -8.16
N HIS A 76 -19.30 7.14 -7.90
CA HIS A 76 -18.11 6.67 -8.63
C HIS A 76 -17.34 5.54 -7.91
N TYR A 77 -17.80 5.07 -6.75
CA TYR A 77 -17.03 4.11 -5.93
C TYR A 77 -16.91 2.72 -6.56
N VAL A 78 -17.90 2.26 -7.32
CA VAL A 78 -17.80 0.98 -8.04
C VAL A 78 -16.73 1.04 -9.13
N GLU A 79 -16.66 2.17 -9.84
CA GLU A 79 -15.68 2.42 -10.90
C GLU A 79 -14.27 2.53 -10.31
N ALA A 80 -14.13 3.28 -9.21
CA ALA A 80 -12.89 3.36 -8.44
C ALA A 80 -12.41 1.96 -8.00
N TRP A 81 -13.32 1.15 -7.45
CA TRP A 81 -13.01 -0.21 -7.00
C TRP A 81 -12.54 -1.11 -8.15
N LYS A 82 -13.21 -1.07 -9.30
CA LYS A 82 -12.76 -1.78 -10.51
C LYS A 82 -11.36 -1.33 -10.93
N GLY A 83 -11.09 -0.03 -10.91
CA GLY A 83 -9.75 0.50 -11.19
C GLY A 83 -8.70 0.02 -10.18
N MET A 84 -9.03 -0.03 -8.89
CA MET A 84 -8.15 -0.55 -7.84
C MET A 84 -7.84 -2.05 -8.00
N ILE A 85 -8.81 -2.85 -8.44
CA ILE A 85 -8.59 -4.28 -8.78
C ILE A 85 -7.56 -4.40 -9.91
N GLU A 86 -7.67 -3.58 -10.96
CA GLU A 86 -6.73 -3.61 -12.08
C GLU A 86 -5.31 -3.18 -11.66
N LEU A 87 -5.18 -2.27 -10.69
CA LEU A 87 -3.89 -1.88 -10.10
C LEU A 87 -3.28 -3.02 -9.29
N GLN A 88 -4.09 -3.76 -8.54
CA GLN A 88 -3.65 -4.95 -7.81
C GLN A 88 -3.11 -6.03 -8.76
N LYS A 89 -3.85 -6.33 -9.84
CA LYS A 89 -3.42 -7.34 -10.85
C LYS A 89 -2.09 -6.99 -11.52
N ARG A 90 -1.77 -5.71 -11.66
CA ARG A 90 -0.50 -5.21 -12.23
C ARG A 90 0.67 -5.27 -11.24
N GLY A 91 0.46 -5.73 -10.01
CA GLY A 91 1.51 -5.84 -8.98
C GLY A 91 1.90 -4.51 -8.32
N ILE A 92 1.25 -3.41 -8.69
CA ILE A 92 1.53 -2.06 -8.13
C ILE A 92 1.11 -1.97 -6.65
N ASN A 93 0.21 -2.88 -6.22
CA ASN A 93 -0.29 -2.99 -4.85
C ASN A 93 0.02 -4.34 -4.16
N GLN A 94 0.96 -5.16 -4.66
CA GLN A 94 1.35 -6.40 -3.96
C GLN A 94 2.80 -6.84 -4.22
N LYS A 95 3.50 -7.13 -3.13
CA LYS A 95 4.43 -8.27 -3.07
C LYS A 95 3.73 -9.37 -2.25
N HIS A 96 3.50 -10.54 -2.84
CA HIS A 96 3.09 -11.70 -2.06
C HIS A 96 4.20 -12.04 -1.05
N ARG A 97 4.04 -11.67 0.23
CA ARG A 97 4.76 -12.38 1.30
C ARG A 97 4.20 -13.80 1.35
N ARG A 98 4.73 -14.71 0.51
CA ARG A 98 4.71 -16.13 0.88
C ARG A 98 5.60 -16.22 2.12
N VAL A 99 4.99 -16.37 3.28
CA VAL A 99 5.69 -16.89 4.44
C VAL A 99 6.12 -18.29 4.03
N GLN A 100 7.39 -18.45 3.68
CA GLN A 100 7.99 -19.76 3.54
C GLN A 100 8.07 -20.30 4.96
N LEU A 101 7.22 -21.27 5.29
CA LEU A 101 7.36 -22.00 6.55
C LEU A 101 8.79 -22.57 6.58
N PRO A 102 9.50 -22.53 7.72
CA PRO A 102 10.77 -23.21 7.83
C PRO A 102 10.54 -24.68 7.48
N ASP A 103 11.40 -25.20 6.61
CA ASP A 103 11.42 -26.61 6.23
C ASP A 103 11.45 -27.44 7.52
N PRO A 104 10.53 -28.40 7.76
CA PRO A 104 10.61 -29.24 8.93
C PRO A 104 11.95 -29.96 8.90
N SER A 105 12.84 -29.58 9.82
CA SER A 105 14.13 -30.24 10.02
C SER A 105 13.87 -31.75 10.08
N PRO A 106 14.63 -32.59 9.33
CA PRO A 106 14.44 -34.02 9.41
C PRO A 106 14.66 -34.45 10.86
N ALA A 107 13.63 -35.01 11.47
CA ALA A 107 13.72 -35.59 12.80
C ALA A 107 14.87 -36.62 12.77
N THR A 108 15.89 -36.39 13.59
CA THR A 108 16.88 -37.40 13.92
C THR A 108 16.14 -38.53 14.66
N PRO A 109 16.14 -39.78 14.16
CA PRO A 109 15.61 -40.90 14.92
C PRO A 109 16.56 -41.22 16.08
N ASP A 110 15.97 -41.50 17.25
CA ASP A 110 16.65 -42.03 18.44
C ASP A 110 17.31 -43.41 18.19
#